data_AF-A0A812LRD0-F1
#
_entry.id   AF-A0A812LRD0-F1
#
_cell.length_a   1.000
_cell.length_b   1.000
_cell.length_c   1.000
_cell.angle_alpha   90.00
_cell.angle_beta   90.00
_cell.angle_gamma   90.00
#
_symmetry.space_group_name_H-M   'P 1'
#
loop_
_entity.id
_entity.type
_entity.pdbx_description
1 polymer ?
#
loop_
_entity_poly.entity_id
_entity_poly.type
_entity_poly.pdbx_seq_one_letter_code
_entity_poly.pdbx_strand_id
1 'polypeptide(L)'
;MRRVVRKNHLEKPAWQNFRRERSAKTGALKDRVLIFPPAFRLRQQDWSELAFRSKLCICPDGDSPNTGRLIEVIMHGCVPLIISNRLQPPFHQLFDWSKIAFFMREDALPHLPHILEQFKGPEGDLRIRQKRHRLGEMSHLLDYSRDGVASTLLLTLREQAFDLREAS
;
A
#
# COMPACT_ATOMS: atom_id res chain seq x y z
N MET A 1 -30.38 41.65 20.77
CA MET A 1 -29.31 41.89 19.76
C MET A 1 -28.01 42.13 20.51
N ARG A 2 -26.87 41.47 20.34
CA ARG A 2 -26.32 40.55 19.32
C ARG A 2 -25.48 39.48 20.06
N ARG A 3 -25.66 38.19 19.74
CA ARG A 3 -24.75 37.11 20.18
C ARG A 3 -23.44 37.23 19.40
N VAL A 4 -22.33 37.40 20.11
CA VAL A 4 -20.98 37.36 19.52
C VAL A 4 -20.64 35.90 19.24
N VAL A 5 -20.71 35.51 17.97
CA VAL A 5 -20.23 34.21 17.50
C VAL A 5 -18.71 34.22 17.57
N ARG A 6 -18.11 33.46 18.49
CA ARG A 6 -16.68 33.19 18.49
C ARG A 6 -16.35 32.35 17.25
N LYS A 7 -15.61 32.93 16.30
CA LYS A 7 -15.03 32.20 15.17
C LYS A 7 -13.93 31.28 15.70
N ASN A 8 -14.18 29.99 15.75
CA ASN A 8 -13.12 28.98 15.94
C ASN A 8 -12.11 29.14 14.80
N HIS A 9 -10.87 29.49 15.15
CA HIS A 9 -9.73 29.37 14.25
C HIS A 9 -9.52 27.88 13.99
N LEU A 10 -9.93 27.40 12.81
CA LEU A 10 -9.45 26.14 12.29
C LEU A 10 -7.95 26.31 12.04
N GLU A 11 -7.14 25.64 12.85
CA GLU A 11 -5.69 25.56 12.63
C GLU A 11 -5.44 25.04 11.22
N LYS A 12 -4.61 25.77 10.47
CA LYS A 12 -4.28 25.43 9.08
C LYS A 12 -3.49 24.11 9.07
N PRO A 13 -3.74 23.21 8.10
CA PRO A 13 -3.04 21.93 8.05
C PRO A 13 -1.53 22.13 7.88
N ALA A 14 -0.73 21.26 8.51
CA ALA A 14 0.73 21.37 8.61
C ALA A 14 1.47 21.55 7.27
N TRP A 15 0.88 21.13 6.13
CA TRP A 15 1.46 21.33 4.81
C TRP A 15 1.53 22.80 4.36
N GLN A 16 0.72 23.70 4.94
CA GLN A 16 0.71 25.13 4.61
C GLN A 16 1.93 25.88 5.17
N ASN A 17 2.68 25.30 6.11
CA ASN A 17 3.83 25.93 6.74
C ASN A 17 5.17 25.61 6.04
N PHE A 18 5.16 24.88 4.93
CA PHE A 18 6.38 24.39 4.27
C PHE A 18 7.05 25.42 3.32
N ARG A 19 7.13 26.71 3.70
CA ARG A 19 7.77 27.74 2.86
C ARG A 19 9.12 28.21 3.40
N ARG A 20 10.14 27.96 2.58
CA ARG A 20 11.43 28.66 2.42
C ARG A 20 12.53 28.34 3.41
N GLU A 21 13.26 27.26 3.14
CA GLU A 21 14.70 27.21 3.44
C GLU A 21 15.54 27.10 2.15
N ARG A 22 16.29 28.19 1.95
CA ARG A 22 17.47 28.48 1.13
C ARG A 22 17.95 27.43 0.12
N SER A 23 18.08 27.86 -1.14
CA SER A 23 19.14 27.38 -2.02
C SER A 23 19.96 28.57 -2.52
N ALA A 24 21.17 28.69 -1.98
CA ALA A 24 22.23 29.50 -2.55
C ALA A 24 23.08 28.59 -3.46
N LYS A 25 23.46 29.13 -4.63
CA LYS A 25 24.38 28.58 -5.65
C LYS A 25 23.76 27.60 -6.67
N THR A 26 23.31 28.15 -7.80
CA THR A 26 23.58 27.70 -9.20
C THR A 26 22.74 28.55 -10.17
N GLY A 27 23.40 29.29 -11.05
CA GLY A 27 22.84 30.41 -11.83
C GLY A 27 22.02 30.08 -13.09
N ALA A 28 21.44 28.88 -13.23
CA ALA A 28 20.66 28.53 -14.44
C ALA A 28 19.37 27.73 -14.19
N LEU A 29 19.09 27.34 -12.94
CA LEU A 29 17.88 26.59 -12.53
C LEU A 29 16.96 27.41 -11.62
N LYS A 30 17.20 28.73 -11.51
CA LYS A 30 16.61 29.63 -10.50
C LYS A 30 15.07 29.63 -10.46
N ASP A 31 14.44 29.31 -11.59
CA ASP A 31 12.97 29.33 -11.73
C ASP A 31 12.34 27.93 -11.83
N ARG A 32 13.15 26.85 -11.84
CA ARG A 32 12.65 25.47 -11.81
C ARG A 32 12.71 24.95 -10.39
N VAL A 33 11.62 25.11 -9.65
CA VAL A 33 11.43 24.43 -8.37
C VAL A 33 11.05 22.98 -8.66
N LEU A 34 11.81 22.02 -8.10
CA LEU A 34 11.37 20.64 -8.06
C LEU A 34 10.05 20.58 -7.28
N ILE A 35 8.95 20.22 -7.98
CA ILE A 35 7.62 20.06 -7.37
C ILE A 35 7.70 19.08 -6.19
N PHE A 36 8.55 18.07 -6.32
CA PHE A 36 8.91 17.13 -5.26
C PHE A 36 10.39 17.28 -4.91
N PRO A 37 10.73 18.04 -3.86
CA PRO A 37 12.10 18.17 -3.38
C PRO A 37 12.71 16.80 -3.07
N PRO A 38 14.04 16.64 -3.15
CA PRO A 38 14.71 15.40 -2.75
C PRO A 38 14.34 14.93 -1.33
N ALA A 39 14.04 15.86 -0.42
CA ALA A 39 13.54 15.55 0.93
C ALA A 39 12.20 14.79 0.95
N PHE A 40 11.38 14.88 -0.11
CA PHE A 40 10.13 14.11 -0.25
C PHE A 40 10.34 12.75 -0.92
N ARG A 41 11.54 12.50 -1.48
CA ARG A 41 11.88 11.22 -2.09
C ARG A 41 12.56 10.35 -1.03
N LEU A 42 11.81 9.43 -0.43
CA LEU A 42 12.43 8.31 0.28
C LEU A 42 13.38 7.62 -0.70
N ARG A 43 14.65 7.41 -0.32
CA ARG A 43 15.54 6.59 -1.15
C ARG A 43 15.01 5.16 -1.11
N GLN A 44 15.17 4.44 -2.22
CA GLN A 44 14.67 3.07 -2.34
C GLN A 44 15.22 2.15 -1.24
N GLN A 45 16.48 2.34 -0.83
CA GLN A 45 17.10 1.62 0.28
C GLN A 45 16.43 1.90 1.63
N ASP A 46 16.03 3.15 1.87
CA ASP A 46 15.31 3.54 3.09
C ASP A 46 13.91 2.90 3.09
N TRP A 47 13.26 2.77 1.93
CA TRP A 47 11.95 2.15 1.79
C TRP A 47 11.96 0.64 2.06
N SER A 48 12.89 -0.11 1.47
CA SER A 48 13.02 -1.55 1.70
C SER A 48 13.23 -1.89 3.17
N GLU A 49 14.12 -1.15 3.84
CA GLU A 49 14.40 -1.34 5.28
C GLU A 49 13.17 -1.02 6.14
N LEU A 50 12.46 0.08 5.83
CA LEU A 50 11.22 0.45 6.52
C LEU A 50 10.14 -0.61 6.35
N ALA A 51 9.94 -1.13 5.14
CA ALA A 51 8.96 -2.17 4.85
C ALA A 51 9.30 -3.46 5.60
N PHE A 52 10.58 -3.88 5.60
CA PHE A 52 11.04 -5.09 6.30
C PHE A 52 10.81 -5.03 7.81
N ARG A 53 11.07 -3.86 8.41
CA ARG A 53 10.88 -3.64 9.86
C ARG A 53 9.43 -3.42 10.27
N SER A 54 8.55 -3.16 9.31
CA SER A 54 7.13 -2.90 9.56
C SER A 54 6.33 -4.20 9.65
N LYS A 55 5.39 -4.25 10.59
CA LYS A 55 4.43 -5.36 10.70
C LYS A 55 3.20 -5.16 9.80
N LEU A 56 2.77 -3.91 9.65
CA LEU A 56 1.60 -3.47 8.89
C LEU A 56 2.00 -2.32 7.97
N CYS A 57 1.63 -2.38 6.69
CA CYS A 57 1.99 -1.38 5.68
C CYS A 57 0.74 -0.83 4.98
N ILE A 58 0.60 0.49 4.96
CA ILE A 58 -0.53 1.16 4.33
C ILE A 58 -0.34 1.16 2.80
N CYS A 59 -1.31 0.61 2.08
CA CYS A 59 -1.29 0.42 0.64
C CYS A 59 -2.53 1.08 0.02
N PRO A 60 -2.52 2.41 -0.17
CA PRO A 60 -3.56 3.04 -0.97
C PRO A 60 -3.41 2.61 -2.43
N ASP A 61 -4.52 2.47 -3.13
CA ASP A 61 -4.50 2.36 -4.59
C ASP A 61 -3.89 3.64 -5.20
N GLY A 62 -3.41 3.50 -6.44
CA GLY A 62 -2.88 4.61 -7.22
C GLY A 62 -3.66 4.76 -8.52
N ASP A 63 -3.12 5.56 -9.44
CA ASP A 63 -3.73 5.76 -10.76
C ASP A 63 -3.74 4.49 -11.65
N SER A 64 -2.95 3.49 -11.27
CA SER A 64 -2.96 2.14 -11.85
C SER A 64 -3.74 1.19 -10.95
N PRO A 65 -4.50 0.23 -11.53
CA PRO A 65 -5.27 -0.76 -10.78
C PRO A 65 -4.39 -1.66 -9.90
N ASN A 66 -3.07 -1.65 -10.06
CA ASN A 66 -2.16 -2.20 -9.06
C ASN A 66 -0.97 -1.24 -8.86
N THR A 67 -0.58 -1.03 -7.61
CA THR A 67 0.64 -0.27 -7.30
C THR A 67 1.78 -1.25 -7.07
N GLY A 68 2.98 -0.95 -7.60
CA GLY A 68 4.18 -1.72 -7.26
C GLY A 68 4.38 -1.84 -5.75
N ARG A 69 3.90 -0.85 -4.98
CA ARG A 69 3.89 -0.81 -3.52
C ARG A 69 3.25 -2.03 -2.88
N LEU A 70 2.10 -2.52 -3.39
CA LEU A 70 1.41 -3.66 -2.79
C LEU A 70 2.29 -4.91 -2.81
N ILE A 71 2.88 -5.20 -3.97
CA ILE A 71 3.78 -6.35 -4.13
C ILE A 71 5.07 -6.11 -3.33
N GLU A 72 5.65 -4.90 -3.39
CA GLU A 72 6.86 -4.57 -2.63
C GLU A 72 6.71 -4.83 -1.13
N VAL A 73 5.63 -4.36 -0.48
CA VAL A 73 5.47 -4.58 0.98
C VAL A 73 5.24 -6.05 1.32
N ILE A 74 4.56 -6.80 0.46
CA ILE A 74 4.36 -8.24 0.60
C ILE A 74 5.69 -8.98 0.52
N MET A 75 6.56 -8.62 -0.43
CA MET A 75 7.89 -9.23 -0.57
C MET A 75 8.78 -8.99 0.65
N HIS A 76 8.55 -7.91 1.40
CA HIS A 76 9.24 -7.65 2.67
C HIS A 76 8.52 -8.27 3.89
N GLY A 77 7.45 -9.05 3.68
CA GLY A 77 6.69 -9.72 4.73
C GLY A 77 5.79 -8.79 5.56
N CYS A 78 5.57 -7.56 5.10
CA CYS A 78 4.71 -6.60 5.77
C CYS A 78 3.25 -6.85 5.39
N VAL A 79 2.35 -6.94 6.37
CA VAL A 79 0.93 -7.19 6.11
C VAL A 79 0.30 -5.93 5.50
N PRO A 80 -0.32 -6.00 4.31
CA PRO A 80 -0.89 -4.82 3.68
C PRO A 80 -2.24 -4.44 4.34
N LEU A 81 -2.38 -3.15 4.67
CA LEU A 81 -3.66 -2.47 4.85
C LEU A 81 -4.00 -1.77 3.54
N ILE A 82 -4.83 -2.42 2.74
CA ILE A 82 -5.26 -1.96 1.43
C ILE A 82 -6.33 -0.89 1.61
N ILE A 83 -6.11 0.29 1.06
CA ILE A 83 -7.09 1.37 1.02
C ILE A 83 -7.53 1.55 -0.43
N SER A 84 -8.73 1.07 -0.77
CA SER A 84 -9.26 1.18 -2.12
C SER A 84 -10.74 0.82 -2.16
N ASN A 85 -11.48 1.46 -3.06
CA ASN A 85 -12.85 1.05 -3.40
C ASN A 85 -12.92 0.15 -4.65
N ARG A 86 -11.82 0.01 -5.39
CA ARG A 86 -11.82 -0.55 -6.77
C ARG A 86 -10.74 -1.60 -7.00
N LEU A 87 -9.75 -1.70 -6.11
CA LEU A 87 -8.64 -2.63 -6.26
C LEU A 87 -9.17 -4.07 -6.28
N GLN A 88 -8.89 -4.75 -7.38
CA GLN A 88 -8.99 -6.20 -7.47
C GLN A 88 -7.58 -6.77 -7.40
N PRO A 89 -7.18 -7.35 -6.26
CA PRO A 89 -5.83 -7.89 -6.12
C PRO A 89 -5.56 -9.04 -7.11
N PRO A 90 -4.31 -9.30 -7.49
CA PRO A 90 -4.01 -10.38 -8.42
C PRO A 90 -4.44 -11.74 -7.85
N PHE A 91 -4.94 -12.61 -8.73
CA PHE A 91 -5.45 -13.94 -8.37
C PHE A 91 -6.58 -13.94 -7.33
N HIS A 92 -7.33 -12.85 -7.17
CA HIS A 92 -8.47 -12.77 -6.24
C HIS A 92 -9.56 -13.84 -6.48
N GLN A 93 -9.59 -14.44 -7.68
CA GLN A 93 -10.49 -15.55 -8.02
C GLN A 93 -9.99 -16.90 -7.49
N LEU A 94 -8.66 -17.04 -7.32
CA LEU A 94 -8.02 -18.28 -6.88
C LEU A 94 -7.76 -18.29 -5.37
N PHE A 95 -7.57 -17.12 -4.75
CA PHE A 95 -7.34 -17.04 -3.31
C PHE A 95 -7.98 -15.83 -2.64
N ASP A 96 -8.41 -16.05 -1.40
CA ASP A 96 -9.03 -15.05 -0.56
C ASP A 96 -7.98 -14.14 0.10
N TRP A 97 -7.84 -12.93 -0.44
CA TRP A 97 -6.94 -11.91 0.09
C TRP A 97 -7.27 -11.46 1.51
N SER A 98 -8.51 -11.67 1.99
CA SER A 98 -8.87 -11.37 3.37
C SER A 98 -8.07 -12.21 4.38
N LYS A 99 -7.39 -13.26 3.94
CA LYS A 99 -6.50 -14.07 4.80
C LYS A 99 -5.12 -13.46 5.01
N ILE A 100 -4.67 -12.58 4.10
CA ILE A 100 -3.31 -12.04 4.10
C ILE A 100 -3.27 -10.51 4.21
N ALA A 101 -4.39 -9.82 3.97
CA ALA A 101 -4.49 -8.37 3.94
C ALA A 101 -5.64 -7.87 4.82
N PHE A 102 -5.58 -6.59 5.20
CA PHE A 102 -6.72 -5.82 5.69
C PHE A 102 -7.23 -4.92 4.57
N PHE A 103 -8.53 -4.63 4.57
CA PHE A 103 -9.17 -3.77 3.60
C PHE A 103 -9.86 -2.60 4.29
N MET A 104 -9.73 -1.41 3.71
CA MET A 104 -10.39 -0.20 4.12
C MET A 104 -10.89 0.53 2.88
N ARG A 105 -12.13 1.01 2.95
CA ARG A 105 -12.70 1.87 1.90
C ARG A 105 -12.11 3.27 2.00
N GLU A 106 -12.04 3.98 0.88
CA GLU A 106 -11.47 5.35 0.86
C GLU A 106 -12.30 6.33 1.70
N ASP A 107 -13.62 6.11 1.80
CA ASP A 107 -14.52 6.93 2.63
C ASP A 107 -14.21 6.83 4.14
N ALA A 108 -13.52 5.78 4.58
CA ALA A 108 -13.05 5.58 5.96
C ALA A 108 -11.72 6.28 6.27
N LEU A 109 -11.07 6.94 5.30
CA LEU A 109 -9.81 7.67 5.51
C LEU A 109 -9.82 8.64 6.70
N PRO A 110 -10.89 9.42 6.97
CA PRO A 110 -10.94 10.29 8.15
C PRO A 110 -10.79 9.56 9.49
N HIS A 111 -11.12 8.26 9.52
CA HIS A 111 -11.05 7.41 10.71
C HIS A 111 -9.76 6.58 10.79
N LEU A 112 -8.88 6.68 9.78
CA LEU A 112 -7.64 5.91 9.71
C LEU A 112 -6.79 5.99 10.99
N PRO A 113 -6.57 7.15 11.64
CA PRO A 113 -5.80 7.20 12.88
C PRO A 113 -6.39 6.31 13.98
N HIS A 114 -7.72 6.31 14.15
CA HIS A 114 -8.39 5.48 15.13
C HIS A 114 -8.27 3.99 14.80
N ILE A 115 -8.40 3.62 13.52
CA ILE A 115 -8.22 2.24 13.05
C ILE A 115 -6.79 1.77 13.33
N LEU A 116 -5.78 2.62 13.12
CA LEU A 116 -4.39 2.27 13.40
C LEU A 116 -4.11 2.07 14.90
N GLU A 117 -4.81 2.79 15.79
CA GLU A 117 -4.71 2.53 17.24
C GLU A 117 -5.18 1.13 17.62
N GLN A 118 -6.22 0.61 16.95
CA GLN A 118 -6.72 -0.75 17.19
C GLN A 118 -5.67 -1.82 16.88
N PHE A 119 -4.72 -1.54 15.98
CA PHE A 119 -3.64 -2.44 15.63
C PHE A 119 -2.46 -2.43 16.60
N LYS A 120 -2.37 -1.44 17.50
CA LYS A 120 -1.30 -1.38 18.52
C LYS A 120 -1.58 -2.29 19.72
N GLY A 121 -2.86 -2.61 19.97
CA GLY A 121 -3.26 -3.52 21.04
C GLY A 121 -2.90 -4.98 20.78
N PRO A 122 -2.93 -5.85 21.82
CA PRO A 122 -2.57 -7.26 21.71
C PRO A 122 -3.44 -8.03 20.71
N GLU A 123 -4.72 -7.69 20.62
CA GLU A 123 -5.65 -8.29 19.65
C GLU A 123 -5.31 -7.91 18.21
N GLY A 124 -5.04 -6.63 17.97
CA GLY A 124 -4.62 -6.12 16.66
C GLY A 124 -3.30 -6.73 16.19
N ASP A 125 -2.31 -6.80 17.08
CA ASP A 125 -1.00 -7.41 16.80
C ASP A 125 -1.13 -8.92 16.54
N LEU A 126 -2.04 -9.62 17.23
CA LEU A 126 -2.34 -11.02 16.95
C LEU A 126 -2.92 -11.20 15.54
N ARG A 127 -3.88 -10.36 15.13
CA ARG A 127 -4.47 -10.40 13.78
C ARG A 127 -3.42 -10.15 12.70
N ILE A 128 -2.50 -9.21 12.94
CA ILE A 128 -1.37 -8.95 12.03
C ILE A 128 -0.47 -10.18 11.93
N ARG A 129 -0.07 -10.78 13.06
CA ARG A 129 0.76 -12.00 13.06
C ARG A 129 0.11 -13.16 12.32
N GLN A 130 -1.19 -13.38 12.53
CA GLN A 130 -1.94 -14.43 11.84
C GLN A 130 -1.91 -14.24 10.32
N LYS A 131 -2.18 -13.02 9.84
CA LYS A 131 -2.11 -12.71 8.41
C LYS A 131 -0.69 -12.82 7.86
N ARG A 132 0.33 -12.39 8.61
CA ARG A 132 1.74 -12.53 8.23
C ARG A 132 2.15 -14.00 8.09
N HIS A 133 1.67 -14.86 8.97
CA HIS A 133 1.89 -16.30 8.86
C HIS A 133 1.28 -16.87 7.57
N ARG A 134 0.01 -16.54 7.28
CA ARG A 134 -0.66 -16.90 6.02
C ARG A 134 0.06 -16.35 4.79
N LEU A 135 0.54 -15.10 4.86
CA LEU A 135 1.32 -14.48 3.80
C LEU A 135 2.59 -15.26 3.49
N GLY A 136 3.27 -15.78 4.52
CA GLY A 136 4.42 -16.66 4.36
C GLY A 136 4.08 -17.93 3.57
N GLU A 137 3.00 -18.62 3.94
CA GLU A 137 2.51 -19.84 3.25
C GLU A 137 2.21 -19.59 1.76
N MET A 138 1.68 -18.40 1.45
CA MET A 138 1.18 -18.04 0.11
C MET A 138 2.14 -17.20 -0.72
N SER A 139 3.28 -16.81 -0.15
CA SER A 139 4.24 -15.87 -0.75
C SER A 139 4.72 -16.29 -2.15
N HIS A 140 4.85 -17.60 -2.40
CA HIS A 140 5.25 -18.16 -3.68
C HIS A 140 4.28 -17.83 -4.84
N LEU A 141 2.99 -17.63 -4.57
CA LEU A 141 2.00 -17.24 -5.59
C LEU A 141 2.18 -15.79 -6.03
N LEU A 142 2.85 -14.98 -5.21
CA LEU A 142 3.06 -13.55 -5.40
C LEU A 142 4.50 -13.23 -5.81
N ASP A 143 5.36 -14.24 -5.99
CA ASP A 143 6.70 -14.10 -6.53
C ASP A 143 6.64 -14.05 -8.07
N TYR A 144 6.70 -12.84 -8.62
CA TYR A 144 6.77 -12.61 -10.07
C TYR A 144 8.18 -12.81 -10.64
N SER A 145 9.20 -13.04 -9.80
CA SER A 145 10.61 -13.14 -10.21
C SER A 145 11.08 -14.57 -10.48
N ARG A 146 10.41 -15.57 -9.87
CA ARG A 146 10.67 -17.00 -10.09
C ARG A 146 9.42 -17.66 -10.60
N ASP A 147 9.38 -18.03 -11.87
CA ASP A 147 8.50 -19.04 -12.49
C ASP A 147 7.01 -19.07 -12.10
N GLY A 148 6.46 -18.23 -11.22
CA GLY A 148 5.22 -18.49 -10.50
C GLY A 148 4.00 -18.13 -11.32
N VAL A 149 4.00 -16.95 -11.93
CA VAL A 149 2.91 -16.53 -12.83
C VAL A 149 3.00 -17.25 -14.16
N ALA A 150 4.20 -17.43 -14.71
CA ALA A 150 4.42 -18.17 -15.95
C ALA A 150 4.05 -19.65 -15.78
N SER A 151 4.44 -20.29 -14.66
CA SER A 151 4.10 -21.69 -14.39
C SER A 151 2.64 -21.87 -14.00
N THR A 152 2.04 -20.96 -13.23
CA THR A 152 0.59 -21.02 -12.94
C THR A 152 -0.22 -20.83 -14.22
N LEU A 153 0.13 -19.84 -15.06
CA LEU A 153 -0.47 -19.68 -16.38
C LEU A 153 -0.28 -20.94 -17.24
N LEU A 154 0.92 -21.53 -17.27
CA LEU A 154 1.17 -22.77 -17.98
C LEU A 154 0.33 -23.93 -17.44
N LEU A 155 0.21 -24.08 -16.12
CA LEU A 155 -0.59 -25.13 -15.50
C LEU A 155 -2.08 -24.97 -15.82
N THR A 156 -2.62 -23.76 -15.68
CA THR A 156 -4.02 -23.47 -16.02
C THR A 156 -4.28 -23.64 -17.52
N LEU A 157 -3.39 -23.16 -18.39
CA LEU A 157 -3.52 -23.37 -19.84
C LEU A 157 -3.45 -24.86 -20.19
N ARG A 158 -2.64 -25.64 -19.47
CA ARG A 158 -2.50 -27.09 -19.69
C ARG A 158 -3.72 -27.87 -19.21
N GLU A 159 -4.32 -27.46 -18.11
CA GLU A 159 -5.59 -28.01 -17.60
C GLU A 159 -6.75 -27.71 -18.57
N GLN A 160 -6.90 -26.45 -19.00
CA GLN A 160 -7.92 -26.10 -19.99
C GLN A 160 -7.71 -26.76 -21.36
N ALA A 161 -6.44 -26.90 -21.78
CA ALA A 161 -6.13 -27.62 -23.01
C ALA A 161 -6.40 -29.12 -22.90
N PHE A 162 -6.36 -29.70 -21.68
CA PHE A 162 -6.74 -31.09 -21.42
C PHE A 162 -8.25 -31.27 -21.52
N ASP A 163 -9.02 -30.39 -20.86
CA ASP A 163 -10.50 -30.42 -20.90
C ASP A 163 -11.04 -30.28 -22.34
N LEU A 164 -10.40 -29.44 -23.16
CA LEU A 164 -10.77 -29.25 -24.56
C LEU A 164 -10.48 -30.47 -25.45
N ARG A 165 -9.51 -31.33 -25.07
CA ARG A 165 -9.18 -32.56 -25.81
C ARG A 165 -10.07 -33.74 -25.43
N GLU A 166 -10.53 -33.80 -24.19
CA GLU A 166 -11.46 -34.84 -23.73
C GLU A 166 -12.91 -34.56 -24.19
N ALA A 167 -13.23 -33.30 -24.52
CA ALA A 167 -14.55 -32.90 -25.02
C ALA A 167 -14.74 -33.05 -26.55
N SER A 168 -13.70 -33.49 -27.29
CA SER A 168 -13.68 -33.63 -28.76
C SER A 168 -13.48 -35.07 -29.19
#